data_AF-A0A840V8Y8-F1
#
_entry.id   AF-A0A840V8Y8-F1
#
_cell.length_a   1.000
_cell.length_b   1.000
_cell.length_c   1.000
_cell.angle_alpha   90.00
_cell.angle_beta   90.00
_cell.angle_gamma   90.00
#
_symmetry.space_group_name_H-M   'P 1'
#
loop_
_entity.id
_entity.type
_entity.pdbx_description
1 polymer ?
#
loop_
_entity_poly.entity_id
_entity_poly.type
_entity_poly.pdbx_seq_one_letter_code
_entity_poly.pdbx_strand_id
1 'polypeptide(L)'
;MSADLLRFPCPNCQSVLTVPAAMAGVRGPCPICSAEIEAPKVSPVEPIPVLHAPPCPAPTGAPTGVSPRSLAPRQMVQDRPRSIEARSMEDFQRSTQSAAPRRSSRRPSAERGGMNVLLRIGVPLLLFIAGAAVVILVLKARRDRQWAALTLPSLETSETPPANFPGEGARPDPNALSPASAGTPAPAASAGPPRPEPPTLNEMQAAKRQATSFLKATSLGQRLEMIEPALPAQELESTVAAGPFPEIVTLRELPPNRNEVEGFIDFPFLVTFQGDAPLRQMLLMVRTRGQQEPKVLIQPVLDLLGERLAAFAAEPQETPMPQAFRAVIEPMPRVFEKGVPNSDDKFTFKLLTADGGAEIARAYCSVHSKLSEELSDEELRARDAVPSRFRWGRRIPATILLQWNNTDDPEHPYLWVPDLKSLDWSP
;
A
#
# COMPACT_ATOMS: atom_id res chain seq x y z
N MET A 1 -23.38 11.05 9.80
CA MET A 1 -24.05 10.03 10.63
C MET A 1 -23.70 8.68 10.02
N SER A 2 -22.75 7.96 10.61
CA SER A 2 -22.38 6.62 10.16
C SER A 2 -23.56 5.70 10.47
N ALA A 3 -24.11 5.02 9.46
CA ALA A 3 -25.20 4.08 9.70
C ALA A 3 -24.66 2.88 10.47
N ASP A 4 -25.13 2.67 11.70
CA ASP A 4 -24.76 1.49 12.48
C ASP A 4 -25.19 0.22 11.70
N LEU A 5 -24.24 -0.68 11.46
CA LEU A 5 -24.46 -1.94 10.75
C LEU A 5 -24.47 -3.10 11.76
N LEU A 6 -25.50 -3.94 11.69
CA LEU A 6 -25.62 -5.17 12.45
C LEU A 6 -25.07 -6.35 11.64
N ARG A 7 -24.22 -7.18 12.27
CA ARG A 7 -23.70 -8.41 11.68
C ARG A 7 -24.20 -9.63 12.47
N PHE A 8 -24.83 -10.58 11.79
CA PHE A 8 -25.31 -11.82 12.44
C PHE A 8 -25.32 -12.99 11.46
N PRO A 9 -25.08 -14.23 11.92
CA PRO A 9 -25.11 -15.41 11.06
C PRO A 9 -26.54 -15.88 10.77
N CYS A 10 -26.79 -16.36 9.55
CA CYS A 10 -28.03 -17.04 9.20
C CYS A 10 -28.15 -18.38 9.96
N PRO A 11 -29.28 -18.68 10.64
CA PRO A 11 -29.44 -19.92 11.41
C PRO A 11 -29.44 -21.19 10.56
N ASN A 12 -29.73 -21.10 9.25
CA ASN A 12 -29.81 -22.28 8.38
C ASN A 12 -28.50 -22.58 7.64
N CYS A 13 -27.84 -21.56 7.07
CA CYS A 13 -26.64 -21.73 6.25
C CYS A 13 -25.36 -21.13 6.83
N GLN A 14 -25.44 -20.50 8.01
CA GLN A 14 -24.31 -19.87 8.73
C GLN A 14 -23.59 -18.73 7.99
N SER A 15 -24.09 -18.27 6.84
CA SER A 15 -23.57 -17.08 6.18
C SER A 15 -23.72 -15.84 7.07
N VAL A 16 -22.67 -15.02 7.18
CA VAL A 16 -22.71 -13.78 7.97
C VAL A 16 -23.41 -12.70 7.14
N LEU A 17 -24.52 -12.20 7.66
CA LEU A 17 -25.32 -11.16 7.02
C LEU A 17 -25.06 -9.81 7.69
N THR A 18 -25.04 -8.76 6.87
CA THR A 18 -24.89 -7.38 7.33
C THR A 18 -26.15 -6.59 6.97
N VAL A 19 -26.82 -6.02 7.96
CA VAL A 19 -28.03 -5.20 7.76
C VAL A 19 -27.90 -3.87 8.49
N PRO A 20 -28.49 -2.77 7.99
CA PRO A 20 -28.58 -1.53 8.75
C PRO A 20 -29.31 -1.73 10.09
N ALA A 21 -28.89 -1.04 11.15
CA ALA A 21 -29.52 -1.13 12.47
C ALA A 21 -31.01 -0.74 12.45
N ALA A 22 -31.42 0.11 11.50
CA ALA A 22 -32.83 0.45 11.25
C ALA A 22 -33.69 -0.75 10.81
N MET A 23 -33.09 -1.86 10.35
CA MET A 23 -33.78 -3.10 9.97
C MET A 23 -33.77 -4.16 11.08
N ALA A 24 -33.36 -3.81 12.30
CA ALA A 24 -33.43 -4.71 13.44
C ALA A 24 -34.86 -5.24 13.67
N GLY A 25 -35.02 -6.54 13.87
CA GLY A 25 -36.33 -7.20 14.03
C GLY A 25 -37.13 -7.42 12.74
N VAL A 26 -36.63 -6.98 11.57
CA VAL A 26 -37.30 -7.23 10.28
C VAL A 26 -37.05 -8.66 9.82
N ARG A 27 -38.10 -9.31 9.30
CA ARG A 27 -38.03 -10.65 8.69
C ARG A 27 -37.85 -10.56 7.18
N GLY A 28 -37.04 -11.45 6.62
CA GLY A 28 -36.84 -11.56 5.18
C GLY A 28 -36.16 -12.87 4.80
N PRO A 29 -36.12 -13.22 3.51
CA PRO A 29 -35.40 -14.41 3.04
C PRO A 29 -33.88 -14.18 3.08
N CYS A 30 -33.12 -15.16 3.55
CA CYS A 30 -31.67 -15.17 3.44
C CYS A 30 -31.26 -15.17 1.95
N PRO A 31 -30.36 -14.28 1.50
CA PRO A 31 -29.98 -14.20 0.09
C PRO A 31 -29.21 -15.43 -0.42
N ILE A 32 -28.71 -16.28 0.49
CA ILE A 32 -27.92 -17.47 0.16
C ILE A 32 -28.77 -18.74 0.10
N CYS A 33 -29.63 -18.97 1.09
CA CYS A 33 -30.39 -20.22 1.22
C CYS A 33 -31.90 -20.04 1.18
N SER A 34 -32.40 -18.82 0.98
CA SER A 34 -33.82 -18.45 0.91
C SER A 34 -34.65 -18.77 2.16
N ALA A 35 -34.04 -19.25 3.24
CA ALA A 35 -34.72 -19.48 4.51
C ALA A 35 -35.13 -18.14 5.12
N GLU A 36 -36.32 -18.08 5.72
CA GLU A 36 -36.79 -16.90 6.43
C GLU A 36 -35.93 -16.66 7.69
N ILE A 37 -35.43 -15.44 7.84
CA ILE A 37 -34.56 -15.01 8.94
C ILE A 37 -35.11 -13.72 9.56
N GLU A 38 -34.86 -13.49 10.84
CA GLU A 38 -35.20 -12.26 11.54
C GLU A 38 -33.91 -11.57 11.98
N ALA A 39 -33.74 -10.29 11.65
CA ALA A 39 -32.60 -9.52 12.13
C ALA A 39 -32.68 -9.36 13.67
N PRO A 40 -31.57 -9.46 14.43
CA PRO A 40 -31.58 -9.30 15.87
C PRO A 40 -32.17 -7.94 16.27
N LYS A 41 -33.08 -7.94 17.24
CA LYS A 41 -33.61 -6.70 17.81
C LYS A 41 -32.50 -6.05 18.63
N VAL A 42 -32.13 -4.82 18.28
CA VAL A 42 -31.27 -4.00 19.14
C VAL A 42 -32.18 -3.50 20.26
N SER A 43 -31.96 -3.97 21.48
CA SER A 43 -32.58 -3.31 22.63
C SER A 43 -32.11 -1.87 22.62
N PRO A 44 -33.03 -0.88 22.58
CA PRO A 44 -32.64 0.51 22.76
C PRO A 44 -31.82 0.55 24.05
N VAL A 45 -30.56 0.97 23.95
CA VAL A 45 -29.78 1.27 25.15
C VAL A 45 -30.56 2.40 25.82
N GLU A 46 -31.28 2.06 26.88
CA GLU A 46 -32.01 3.04 27.67
C GLU A 46 -30.95 4.06 28.10
N PRO A 47 -31.10 5.35 27.73
CA PRO A 47 -30.12 6.35 28.08
C PRO A 47 -30.00 6.32 29.59
N ILE A 48 -28.84 5.88 30.08
CA ILE A 48 -28.56 5.79 31.52
C ILE A 48 -28.95 7.16 32.07
N PRO A 49 -29.96 7.26 32.97
CA PRO A 49 -30.35 8.53 33.52
C PRO A 49 -29.11 9.11 34.18
N VAL A 50 -28.63 10.22 33.61
CA VAL A 50 -27.48 10.95 34.12
C VAL A 50 -27.85 11.39 35.52
N LEU A 51 -27.40 10.61 36.51
CA LEU A 51 -27.53 10.93 37.92
C LEU A 51 -26.90 12.31 38.07
N HIS A 52 -27.76 13.32 38.26
CA HIS A 52 -27.34 14.68 38.46
C HIS A 52 -26.38 14.68 39.64
N ALA A 53 -25.09 14.93 39.36
CA ALA A 53 -24.11 15.13 40.39
C ALA A 53 -24.59 16.29 41.27
N PRO A 54 -24.55 16.15 42.61
CA PRO A 54 -24.91 17.23 43.50
C PRO A 54 -24.05 18.47 43.20
N PRO A 55 -24.63 19.69 43.34
CA PRO A 55 -23.92 20.93 43.06
C PRO A 55 -22.63 20.99 43.88
N CYS A 56 -21.52 21.13 43.16
CA CYS A 56 -20.20 21.31 43.73
C CYS A 56 -20.20 22.58 44.61
N PRO A 57 -19.87 22.51 45.91
CA PRO A 57 -19.77 23.71 46.73
C PRO A 57 -18.60 24.57 46.26
N ALA A 58 -18.85 25.87 46.17
CA ALA A 58 -17.89 26.88 45.71
C ALA A 58 -16.58 26.83 46.52
N PRO A 59 -15.40 26.89 45.85
CA PRO A 59 -14.13 26.95 46.55
C PRO A 59 -13.96 28.35 47.15
N THR A 60 -14.20 28.44 48.46
CA THR A 60 -13.73 29.55 49.29
C THR A 60 -12.34 29.18 49.81
N GLY A 61 -11.34 30.00 49.48
CA GLY A 61 -10.03 29.95 50.13
C GLY A 61 -8.86 29.83 49.16
N ALA A 62 -8.32 30.97 48.78
CA ALA A 62 -6.97 31.07 48.25
C ALA A 62 -5.96 30.86 49.39
N PRO A 63 -4.92 30.03 49.21
CA PRO A 63 -3.67 30.21 49.91
C PRO A 63 -2.64 30.86 48.98
N THR A 64 -2.23 32.04 49.41
CA THR A 64 -1.12 32.83 48.90
C THR A 64 0.19 32.05 48.99
N GLY A 65 0.97 32.10 47.92
CA GLY A 65 2.44 32.09 47.99
C GLY A 65 3.14 30.73 47.99
N VAL A 66 3.47 30.21 46.80
CA VAL A 66 4.68 29.40 46.61
C VAL A 66 5.42 29.87 45.38
N SER A 67 6.65 30.31 45.62
CA SER A 67 7.62 30.87 44.67
C SER A 67 8.06 29.83 43.63
N PRO A 68 8.23 30.19 42.34
CA PRO A 68 8.73 29.26 41.34
C PRO A 68 10.22 28.97 41.55
N ARG A 69 10.54 27.69 41.79
CA ARG A 69 11.91 27.18 41.87
C ARG A 69 12.37 26.89 40.43
N SER A 70 13.23 27.76 39.92
CA SER A 70 13.92 27.64 38.63
C SER A 70 14.68 26.31 38.56
N LEU A 71 14.22 25.37 37.76
CA LEU A 71 14.94 24.15 37.42
C LEU A 71 15.92 24.47 36.29
N ALA A 72 17.21 24.33 36.59
CA ALA A 72 18.30 24.45 35.63
C ALA A 72 18.23 23.35 34.55
N PRO A 73 18.77 23.60 33.34
CA PRO A 73 18.74 22.63 32.25
C PRO A 73 19.63 21.44 32.60
N ARG A 74 19.07 20.24 32.57
CA ARG A 74 19.82 18.98 32.66
C ARG A 74 20.55 18.80 31.31
N GLN A 75 21.86 18.99 31.31
CA GLN A 75 22.73 18.65 30.18
C GLN A 75 22.54 17.18 29.83
N MET A 76 21.97 16.91 28.65
CA MET A 76 22.01 15.60 28.02
C MET A 76 23.47 15.28 27.67
N VAL A 77 24.00 14.26 28.31
CA VAL A 77 25.24 13.58 27.93
C VAL A 77 24.98 12.93 26.57
N GLN A 78 25.67 13.41 25.53
CA GLN A 78 25.73 12.78 24.22
C GLN A 78 26.56 11.50 24.34
N ASP A 79 25.91 10.37 24.61
CA ASP A 79 26.52 9.07 24.41
C ASP A 79 26.54 8.74 22.92
N ARG A 80 27.75 8.81 22.38
CA ARG A 80 28.13 8.51 20.99
C ARG A 80 28.02 6.99 20.76
N PRO A 81 27.14 6.49 19.89
CA PRO A 81 27.13 5.07 19.58
C PRO A 81 28.43 4.69 18.85
N ARG A 82 29.17 3.76 19.44
CA ARG A 82 30.31 3.10 18.79
C ARG A 82 29.84 2.46 17.49
N SER A 83 30.49 2.82 16.39
CA SER A 83 30.35 2.18 15.09
C SER A 83 30.63 0.67 15.24
N ILE A 84 29.58 -0.14 15.13
CA ILE A 84 29.74 -1.59 14.94
C ILE A 84 30.14 -1.76 13.48
N GLU A 85 31.41 -2.11 13.28
CA GLU A 85 31.96 -2.53 12.00
C GLU A 85 31.09 -3.62 11.38
N ALA A 86 30.63 -3.36 10.16
CA ALA A 86 29.97 -4.34 9.31
C ALA A 86 30.93 -5.51 9.06
N ARG A 87 30.76 -6.62 9.81
CA ARG A 87 31.36 -7.88 9.44
C ARG A 87 30.62 -8.44 8.23
N SER A 88 31.39 -8.63 7.15
CA SER A 88 30.95 -9.20 5.87
C SER A 88 30.24 -10.55 6.06
N MET A 89 29.14 -10.72 5.35
CA MET A 89 28.24 -11.88 5.36
C MET A 89 28.77 -13.08 4.54
N GLU A 90 30.07 -13.16 4.26
CA GLU A 90 30.65 -14.21 3.41
C GLU A 90 31.16 -15.44 4.17
N ASP A 91 31.31 -15.36 5.51
CA ASP A 91 31.87 -16.48 6.29
C ASP A 91 30.84 -17.52 6.76
N PHE A 92 29.54 -17.27 6.67
CA PHE A 92 28.52 -18.21 7.17
C PHE A 92 28.08 -19.29 6.16
N GLN A 93 28.41 -19.15 4.87
CA GLN A 93 28.07 -20.14 3.85
C GLN A 93 29.12 -21.26 3.68
N ARG A 94 30.20 -21.27 4.47
CA ARG A 94 31.28 -22.27 4.36
C ARG A 94 31.26 -23.38 5.41
N SER A 95 30.25 -23.45 6.29
CA SER A 95 30.27 -24.33 7.47
C SER A 95 29.31 -25.54 7.46
N THR A 96 28.82 -26.00 6.30
CA THR A 96 27.97 -27.20 6.22
C THR A 96 28.45 -28.27 5.23
N GLN A 97 29.76 -28.37 5.00
CA GLN A 97 30.33 -29.55 4.36
C GLN A 97 31.59 -30.04 5.09
N SER A 98 31.59 -31.35 5.35
CA SER A 98 32.74 -32.20 5.72
C SER A 98 32.92 -32.48 7.23
N ALA A 99 32.10 -33.39 7.74
CA ALA A 99 32.51 -34.29 8.80
C ALA A 99 33.35 -35.44 8.19
N ALA A 100 34.68 -35.38 8.35
CA ALA A 100 35.58 -36.52 8.14
C ALA A 100 36.76 -36.41 9.12
N PRO A 101 37.30 -37.55 9.63
CA PRO A 101 38.15 -37.54 10.81
C PRO A 101 39.60 -37.10 10.51
N ARG A 102 40.12 -36.31 11.44
CA ARG A 102 41.51 -35.81 11.49
C ARG A 102 42.51 -36.97 11.57
N ARG A 103 43.39 -37.08 10.57
CA ARG A 103 44.71 -37.70 10.70
C ARG A 103 45.79 -36.62 10.67
N SER A 104 46.58 -36.61 11.72
CA SER A 104 47.80 -35.82 11.91
C SER A 104 48.85 -36.14 10.83
N SER A 105 49.58 -35.14 10.33
CA SER A 105 51.05 -35.14 10.38
C SER A 105 51.67 -33.83 9.84
N ARG A 106 52.64 -33.35 10.61
CA ARG A 106 53.98 -32.83 10.23
C ARG A 106 54.12 -31.81 9.06
N ARG A 107 54.54 -30.61 9.47
CA ARG A 107 55.49 -29.68 8.80
C ARG A 107 56.68 -30.45 8.15
N PRO A 108 57.33 -29.95 7.07
CA PRO A 108 58.15 -28.72 7.13
C PRO A 108 58.35 -27.87 5.85
N SER A 109 58.78 -26.62 6.11
CA SER A 109 59.89 -25.87 5.48
C SER A 109 59.95 -25.57 3.97
N ALA A 110 59.92 -24.25 3.68
CA ALA A 110 60.79 -23.46 2.81
C ALA A 110 61.18 -23.98 1.40
N GLU A 111 60.83 -23.22 0.36
CA GLU A 111 61.80 -22.38 -0.38
C GLU A 111 61.15 -21.65 -1.56
N ARG A 112 61.70 -20.45 -1.83
CA ARG A 112 61.87 -19.76 -3.12
C ARG A 112 60.71 -19.72 -4.13
N GLY A 113 60.22 -18.49 -4.32
CA GLY A 113 59.58 -18.08 -5.57
C GLY A 113 59.10 -16.64 -5.48
N GLY A 114 60.03 -15.68 -5.62
CA GLY A 114 59.71 -14.27 -5.78
C GLY A 114 59.00 -14.02 -7.11
N MET A 115 57.73 -14.43 -7.21
CA MET A 115 56.87 -14.14 -8.34
C MET A 115 56.04 -12.88 -8.03
N ASN A 116 56.55 -11.77 -8.56
CA ASN A 116 55.85 -10.56 -8.99
C ASN A 116 54.49 -10.31 -8.32
N VAL A 117 54.51 -9.64 -7.17
CA VAL A 117 53.34 -9.04 -6.51
C VAL A 117 52.52 -8.19 -7.49
N LEU A 118 53.17 -7.60 -8.51
CA LEU A 118 52.51 -6.86 -9.59
C LEU A 118 51.54 -7.72 -10.42
N LEU A 119 51.82 -9.02 -10.62
CA LEU A 119 50.97 -9.90 -11.43
C LEU A 119 49.72 -10.35 -10.66
N ARG A 120 49.82 -10.51 -9.33
CA ARG A 120 48.70 -10.95 -8.48
C ARG A 120 47.65 -9.87 -8.26
N ILE A 121 48.03 -8.60 -8.32
CA ILE A 121 47.09 -7.47 -8.13
C ILE A 121 46.72 -6.83 -9.47
N GLY A 122 47.66 -6.77 -10.44
CA GLY A 122 47.41 -6.12 -11.72
C GLY A 122 46.38 -6.83 -12.59
N VAL A 123 46.40 -8.17 -12.64
CA VAL A 123 45.46 -8.96 -13.46
C VAL A 123 44.00 -8.83 -13.00
N PRO A 124 43.64 -8.99 -11.70
CA PRO A 124 42.25 -8.83 -11.28
C PRO A 124 41.76 -7.39 -11.45
N LEU A 125 42.61 -6.37 -11.28
CA LEU A 125 42.25 -4.98 -11.51
C LEU A 125 41.95 -4.70 -13.00
N LEU A 126 42.78 -5.23 -13.91
CA LEU A 126 42.54 -5.12 -15.36
C LEU A 126 41.24 -5.81 -15.78
N LEU A 127 40.96 -7.00 -15.23
CA LEU A 127 39.69 -7.71 -15.50
C LEU A 127 38.48 -6.93 -14.94
N PHE A 128 38.61 -6.30 -13.78
CA PHE A 128 37.56 -5.46 -13.21
C PHE A 128 37.27 -4.24 -14.09
N ILE A 129 38.31 -3.54 -14.56
CA ILE A 129 38.17 -2.38 -15.47
C ILE A 129 37.54 -2.82 -16.80
N ALA A 130 37.98 -3.94 -17.37
CA ALA A 130 37.41 -4.48 -18.60
C ALA A 130 35.93 -4.85 -18.41
N GLY A 131 35.57 -5.47 -17.28
CA GLY A 131 34.19 -5.80 -16.93
C GLY A 131 33.30 -4.55 -16.81
N ALA A 132 33.79 -3.52 -16.12
CA ALA A 132 33.07 -2.24 -16.00
C ALA A 132 32.86 -1.57 -17.37
N ALA A 133 33.85 -1.59 -18.26
CA ALA A 133 33.74 -1.04 -19.61
C ALA A 133 32.67 -1.76 -20.46
N VAL A 134 32.59 -3.09 -20.36
CA VAL A 134 31.54 -3.88 -21.04
C VAL A 134 30.16 -3.53 -20.52
N VAL A 135 29.98 -3.40 -19.19
CA VAL A 135 28.70 -3.01 -18.59
C VAL A 135 28.29 -1.62 -19.08
N ILE A 136 29.20 -0.65 -19.12
CA ILE A 136 28.94 0.71 -19.64
C ILE A 136 28.52 0.66 -21.12
N LEU A 137 29.20 -0.14 -21.95
CA LEU A 137 28.83 -0.30 -23.37
C LEU A 137 27.44 -0.93 -23.55
N VAL A 138 27.09 -1.94 -22.76
CA VAL A 138 25.75 -2.56 -22.80
C VAL A 138 24.67 -1.58 -22.37
N LEU A 139 24.91 -0.81 -21.31
CA LEU A 139 23.97 0.22 -20.85
C LEU A 139 23.79 1.33 -21.89
N LYS A 140 24.88 1.77 -22.54
CA LYS A 140 24.81 2.75 -23.62
C LYS A 140 24.03 2.22 -24.83
N ALA A 141 24.30 0.98 -25.26
CA ALA A 141 23.57 0.35 -26.36
C ALA A 141 22.07 0.17 -26.06
N ARG A 142 21.71 -0.17 -24.81
CA ARG A 142 20.30 -0.22 -24.38
C ARG A 142 19.64 1.15 -24.43
N ARG A 143 20.34 2.19 -23.95
CA ARG A 143 19.85 3.56 -23.99
C ARG A 143 19.59 4.00 -25.43
N ASP A 144 20.55 3.79 -26.33
CA ASP A 144 20.44 4.21 -27.72
C ASP A 144 19.31 3.47 -28.47
N ARG A 145 19.05 2.20 -28.15
CA ARG A 145 17.87 1.47 -28.65
C ARG A 145 16.55 2.04 -28.14
N GLN A 146 16.49 2.48 -26.88
CA GLN A 146 15.29 3.13 -26.34
C GLN A 146 15.02 4.48 -27.04
N TRP A 147 16.06 5.24 -27.38
CA TRP A 147 15.90 6.48 -28.15
C TRP A 147 15.45 6.22 -29.59
N ALA A 148 15.99 5.22 -30.27
CA ALA A 148 15.60 4.89 -31.64
C ALA A 148 14.12 4.46 -31.76
N ALA A 149 13.57 3.80 -30.74
CA ALA A 149 12.17 3.39 -30.69
C ALA A 149 11.18 4.56 -30.55
N LEU A 150 11.65 5.74 -30.12
CA LEU A 150 10.83 6.95 -29.96
C LEU A 150 10.78 7.83 -31.22
N THR A 151 11.53 7.48 -32.26
CA THR A 151 11.64 8.24 -33.52
C THR A 151 11.06 7.48 -34.73
N LEU A 152 9.97 6.75 -34.56
CA LEU A 152 9.19 6.30 -35.71
C LEU A 152 8.35 7.48 -36.24
N PRO A 153 8.55 7.90 -37.50
CA PRO A 153 7.69 8.91 -38.12
C PRO A 153 6.27 8.35 -38.27
N SER A 154 5.30 9.13 -37.82
CA SER A 154 3.88 8.87 -38.02
C SER A 154 3.61 8.78 -39.52
N LEU A 155 3.37 7.57 -40.04
CA LEU A 155 2.85 7.37 -41.39
C LEU A 155 1.40 7.83 -41.38
N GLU A 156 1.16 9.01 -41.95
CA GLU A 156 -0.18 9.52 -42.29
C GLU A 156 -0.81 8.55 -43.30
N THR A 157 -1.71 7.71 -42.81
CA THR A 157 -2.63 6.95 -43.66
C THR A 157 -3.71 7.90 -44.16
N SER A 158 -3.50 8.47 -45.34
CA SER A 158 -4.53 9.20 -46.10
C SER A 158 -5.62 8.22 -46.53
N GLU A 159 -6.81 8.37 -45.95
CA GLU A 159 -8.00 7.57 -46.23
C GLU A 159 -8.74 8.17 -47.44
N THR A 160 -8.63 7.53 -48.60
CA THR A 160 -9.46 7.79 -49.79
C THR A 160 -10.65 6.82 -49.81
N PRO A 161 -11.89 7.30 -50.08
CA PRO A 161 -13.06 6.42 -50.15
C PRO A 161 -13.14 5.72 -51.52
N PRO A 162 -13.44 4.41 -51.59
CA PRO A 162 -13.68 3.76 -52.87
C PRO A 162 -15.11 4.00 -53.36
N ALA A 163 -15.18 4.33 -54.65
CA ALA A 163 -16.39 4.47 -55.43
C ALA A 163 -17.06 3.12 -55.76
N ASN A 164 -18.37 3.21 -55.99
CA ASN A 164 -19.27 2.19 -56.53
C ASN A 164 -18.67 1.38 -57.70
N PHE A 165 -18.84 0.05 -57.64
CA PHE A 165 -18.87 -0.82 -58.81
C PHE A 165 -20.26 -1.50 -58.90
N PRO A 166 -20.93 -1.46 -60.06
CA PRO A 166 -22.14 -2.23 -60.32
C PRO A 166 -21.81 -3.66 -60.79
N GLY A 167 -22.81 -4.53 -60.68
CA GLY A 167 -22.69 -5.98 -60.62
C GLY A 167 -22.19 -6.72 -61.86
N GLU A 168 -21.83 -7.99 -61.66
CA GLU A 168 -21.85 -8.99 -62.72
C GLU A 168 -21.91 -10.42 -62.13
N GLY A 169 -22.72 -11.28 -62.74
CA GLY A 169 -22.45 -12.71 -62.82
C GLY A 169 -23.12 -13.65 -61.82
N ALA A 170 -24.36 -14.03 -62.12
CA ALA A 170 -24.98 -15.24 -61.59
C ALA A 170 -24.22 -16.52 -62.01
N ARG A 171 -24.02 -17.44 -61.06
CA ARG A 171 -23.81 -18.87 -61.33
C ARG A 171 -24.74 -19.69 -60.44
N PRO A 172 -25.53 -20.62 -61.00
CA PRO A 172 -26.34 -21.55 -60.21
C PRO A 172 -25.46 -22.71 -59.73
N ASP A 173 -25.53 -23.02 -58.44
CA ASP A 173 -24.90 -24.21 -57.86
C ASP A 173 -25.98 -25.31 -57.73
N PRO A 174 -25.87 -26.44 -58.46
CA PRO A 174 -26.81 -27.54 -58.39
C PRO A 174 -26.24 -28.60 -57.44
N ASN A 175 -26.38 -28.40 -56.13
CA ASN A 175 -26.29 -29.49 -55.16
C ASN A 175 -27.07 -29.13 -53.89
N ALA A 176 -28.38 -29.07 -54.08
CA ALA A 176 -29.31 -29.38 -53.02
C ALA A 176 -29.24 -30.89 -52.74
N LEU A 177 -29.00 -31.26 -51.48
CA LEU A 177 -29.76 -32.24 -50.70
C LEU A 177 -28.98 -32.58 -49.42
N SER A 178 -29.33 -31.91 -48.32
CA SER A 178 -29.13 -32.42 -46.97
C SER A 178 -30.32 -32.02 -46.11
N PRO A 179 -30.98 -32.97 -45.42
CA PRO A 179 -32.20 -32.70 -44.69
C PRO A 179 -31.93 -31.84 -43.45
N ALA A 180 -32.78 -30.83 -43.30
CA ALA A 180 -32.80 -29.86 -42.22
C ALA A 180 -32.87 -30.53 -40.85
N SER A 181 -31.78 -30.47 -40.09
CA SER A 181 -31.86 -30.44 -38.62
C SER A 181 -32.31 -29.04 -38.23
N ALA A 182 -33.47 -28.94 -37.60
CA ALA A 182 -33.96 -27.72 -36.98
C ALA A 182 -32.97 -27.32 -35.86
N GLY A 183 -31.99 -26.50 -36.22
CA GLY A 183 -31.01 -25.94 -35.29
C GLY A 183 -31.72 -25.05 -34.29
N THR A 184 -31.63 -25.41 -33.01
CA THR A 184 -31.94 -24.51 -31.91
C THR A 184 -31.17 -23.20 -32.14
N PRO A 185 -31.83 -22.03 -32.17
CA PRO A 185 -31.13 -20.77 -32.33
C PRO A 185 -30.10 -20.66 -31.21
N ALA A 186 -28.82 -20.57 -31.60
CA ALA A 186 -27.74 -20.35 -30.66
C ALA A 186 -28.11 -19.15 -29.77
N PRO A 187 -28.06 -19.27 -28.44
CA PRO A 187 -28.38 -18.17 -27.55
C PRO A 187 -27.52 -16.98 -27.97
N ALA A 188 -28.18 -15.88 -28.34
CA ALA A 188 -27.51 -14.65 -28.72
C ALA A 188 -26.47 -14.36 -27.65
N ALA A 189 -25.19 -14.44 -28.04
CA ALA A 189 -24.09 -14.18 -27.13
C ALA A 189 -24.36 -12.81 -26.51
N SER A 190 -24.74 -12.78 -25.24
CA SER A 190 -24.88 -11.53 -24.50
C SER A 190 -23.56 -10.81 -24.69
N ALA A 191 -23.60 -9.68 -25.39
CA ALA A 191 -22.45 -8.81 -25.49
C ALA A 191 -21.96 -8.60 -24.06
N GLY A 192 -20.73 -9.04 -23.79
CA GLY A 192 -20.15 -8.91 -22.46
C GLY A 192 -20.28 -7.46 -21.97
N PRO A 193 -20.24 -7.23 -20.65
CA PRO A 193 -20.29 -5.88 -20.11
C PRO A 193 -19.30 -4.98 -20.88
N PRO A 194 -19.73 -3.78 -21.30
CA PRO A 194 -18.90 -2.91 -22.11
C PRO A 194 -17.57 -2.67 -21.39
N ARG A 195 -16.46 -2.87 -22.12
CA ARG A 195 -15.12 -2.67 -21.58
C ARG A 195 -15.03 -1.24 -21.04
N PRO A 196 -14.53 -1.03 -19.80
CA PRO A 196 -14.40 0.32 -19.26
C PRO A 196 -13.54 1.18 -20.17
N GLU A 197 -14.06 2.34 -20.54
CA GLU A 197 -13.32 3.33 -21.30
C GLU A 197 -12.13 3.84 -20.47
N PRO A 198 -10.94 3.96 -21.07
CA PRO A 198 -9.80 4.56 -20.39
C PRO A 198 -10.14 6.00 -19.98
N PRO A 199 -9.60 6.49 -18.86
CA PRO A 199 -9.84 7.87 -18.45
C PRO A 199 -9.39 8.82 -19.55
N THR A 200 -10.19 9.86 -19.75
CA THR A 200 -9.91 10.86 -20.77
C THR A 200 -8.69 11.69 -20.35
N LEU A 201 -7.93 12.18 -21.34
CA LEU A 201 -6.80 13.08 -21.08
C LEU A 201 -7.23 14.30 -20.23
N ASN A 202 -8.46 14.75 -20.40
CA ASN A 202 -9.04 15.88 -19.68
C ASN A 202 -9.21 15.57 -18.17
N GLU A 203 -9.64 14.35 -17.81
CA GLU A 203 -9.78 13.93 -16.41
C GLU A 203 -8.43 13.88 -15.70
N MET A 204 -7.41 13.29 -16.33
CA MET A 204 -6.04 13.25 -15.77
C MET A 204 -5.48 14.67 -15.57
N GLN A 205 -5.68 15.57 -16.54
CA GLN A 205 -5.26 16.96 -16.41
C GLN A 205 -6.00 17.70 -15.29
N ALA A 206 -7.30 17.45 -15.12
CA ALA A 206 -8.08 18.02 -14.02
C ALA A 206 -7.56 17.54 -12.67
N ALA A 207 -7.32 16.23 -12.51
CA ALA A 207 -6.75 15.66 -11.29
C ALA A 207 -5.34 16.22 -10.99
N LYS A 208 -4.49 16.39 -12.01
CA LYS A 208 -3.16 16.99 -11.85
C LYS A 208 -3.23 18.45 -11.44
N ARG A 209 -4.16 19.24 -12.01
CA ARG A 209 -4.40 20.62 -11.58
C ARG A 209 -4.80 20.66 -10.11
N GLN A 210 -5.72 19.78 -9.70
CA GLN A 210 -6.15 19.69 -8.30
C GLN A 210 -5.00 19.33 -7.35
N ALA A 211 -4.21 18.29 -7.68
CA ALA A 211 -3.04 17.92 -6.91
C ALA A 211 -2.06 19.09 -6.76
N THR A 212 -1.79 19.79 -7.86
CA THR A 212 -0.87 20.94 -7.87
C THR A 212 -1.41 22.09 -7.03
N SER A 213 -2.69 22.42 -7.14
CA SER A 213 -3.35 23.47 -6.33
C SER A 213 -3.31 23.13 -4.85
N PHE A 214 -3.65 21.90 -4.48
CA PHE A 214 -3.58 21.42 -3.09
C PHE A 214 -2.18 21.51 -2.51
N LEU A 215 -1.18 21.09 -3.29
CA LEU A 215 0.21 21.10 -2.85
C LEU A 215 0.80 22.52 -2.74
N LYS A 216 0.33 23.47 -3.57
CA LYS A 216 0.76 24.88 -3.56
C LYS A 216 0.01 25.75 -2.56
N ALA A 217 -1.14 25.31 -2.06
CA ALA A 217 -1.91 26.05 -1.07
C ALA A 217 -1.05 26.32 0.16
N THR A 218 -1.11 27.55 0.69
CA THR A 218 -0.31 27.98 1.84
C THR A 218 -1.12 28.07 3.13
N SER A 219 -2.42 27.84 3.06
CA SER A 219 -3.35 27.94 4.19
C SER A 219 -4.34 26.78 4.23
N LEU A 220 -4.81 26.46 5.44
CA LEU A 220 -5.83 25.43 5.65
C LEU A 220 -7.11 25.71 4.88
N GLY A 221 -7.59 26.96 4.88
CA GLY A 221 -8.85 27.36 4.25
C GLY A 221 -8.92 26.98 2.77
N GLN A 222 -7.83 27.20 2.03
CA GLN A 222 -7.73 26.80 0.63
C GLN A 222 -7.81 25.27 0.46
N ARG A 223 -7.23 24.49 1.38
CA ARG A 223 -7.20 23.03 1.29
C ARG A 223 -8.52 22.36 1.65
N LEU A 224 -9.32 22.95 2.53
CA LEU A 224 -10.59 22.36 2.97
C LEU A 224 -11.56 22.09 1.81
N GLU A 225 -11.56 22.94 0.78
CA GLU A 225 -12.42 22.76 -0.40
C GLU A 225 -11.90 21.66 -1.34
N MET A 226 -10.61 21.32 -1.24
CA MET A 226 -9.92 20.40 -2.15
C MET A 226 -9.83 18.96 -1.65
N ILE A 227 -10.28 18.66 -0.44
CA ILE A 227 -10.03 17.36 0.23
C ILE A 227 -11.28 16.47 0.36
N GLU A 228 -11.03 15.16 0.42
CA GLU A 228 -11.99 14.12 0.78
C GLU A 228 -11.37 13.13 1.79
N PRO A 229 -12.11 12.66 2.81
CA PRO A 229 -13.41 13.19 3.24
C PRO A 229 -13.27 14.63 3.74
N ALA A 230 -14.38 15.37 3.76
CA ALA A 230 -14.42 16.67 4.41
C ALA A 230 -14.19 16.48 5.92
N LEU A 231 -13.11 17.06 6.44
CA LEU A 231 -12.78 17.06 7.86
C LEU A 231 -13.02 18.46 8.44
N PRO A 232 -13.44 18.58 9.70
CA PRO A 232 -13.61 19.89 10.32
C PRO A 232 -12.25 20.58 10.47
N ALA A 233 -12.23 21.89 10.25
CA ALA A 233 -10.99 22.68 10.25
C ALA A 233 -10.17 22.50 11.55
N GLN A 234 -10.85 22.44 12.70
CA GLN A 234 -10.23 22.26 14.01
C GLN A 234 -9.39 20.98 14.11
N GLU A 235 -9.76 19.89 13.44
CA GLU A 235 -8.99 18.65 13.43
C GLU A 235 -7.71 18.77 12.58
N LEU A 236 -7.68 19.70 11.63
CA LEU A 236 -6.58 19.88 10.69
C LEU A 236 -5.63 21.02 11.08
N GLU A 237 -6.05 21.93 11.96
CA GLU A 237 -5.26 23.09 12.42
C GLU A 237 -3.90 22.70 13.03
N SER A 238 -3.84 21.58 13.74
CA SER A 238 -2.60 21.08 14.36
C SER A 238 -1.80 20.13 13.45
N THR A 239 -2.20 19.97 12.19
CA THR A 239 -1.60 19.00 11.27
C THR A 239 -0.75 19.67 10.20
N VAL A 240 -0.01 18.87 9.43
CA VAL A 240 0.75 19.34 8.27
C VAL A 240 -0.12 20.02 7.20
N ALA A 241 -1.44 19.76 7.19
CA ALA A 241 -2.37 20.36 6.24
C ALA A 241 -2.72 21.83 6.58
N ALA A 242 -2.30 22.35 7.74
CA ALA A 242 -2.58 23.75 8.12
C ALA A 242 -1.62 24.76 7.48
N GLY A 243 -0.35 24.38 7.29
CA GLY A 243 0.73 25.26 6.81
C GLY A 243 1.26 24.90 5.42
N PRO A 244 2.19 25.67 4.84
CA PRO A 244 2.78 25.35 3.55
C PRO A 244 3.51 23.99 3.59
N PHE A 245 3.41 23.22 2.51
CA PHE A 245 4.21 21.99 2.37
C PHE A 245 5.67 22.33 2.03
N PRO A 246 6.61 21.39 2.26
CA PRO A 246 7.97 21.51 1.75
C PRO A 246 7.98 21.72 0.24
N GLU A 247 9.07 22.30 -0.27
CA GLU A 247 9.24 22.54 -1.70
C GLU A 247 9.14 21.23 -2.50
N ILE A 248 8.40 21.26 -3.61
CA ILE A 248 8.12 20.07 -4.42
C ILE A 248 9.12 20.02 -5.57
N VAL A 249 9.93 18.95 -5.61
CA VAL A 249 10.91 18.72 -6.68
C VAL A 249 10.23 18.10 -7.90
N THR A 250 9.41 17.07 -7.69
CA THR A 250 8.70 16.39 -8.78
C THR A 250 7.29 15.96 -8.39
N LEU A 251 6.40 15.95 -9.38
CA LEU A 251 5.05 15.40 -9.30
C LEU A 251 4.86 14.46 -10.49
N ARG A 252 4.99 13.15 -10.26
CA ARG A 252 4.92 12.12 -11.30
C ARG A 252 3.56 11.44 -11.30
N GLU A 253 2.89 11.45 -12.45
CA GLU A 253 1.65 10.70 -12.68
C GLU A 253 1.90 9.19 -12.68
N LEU A 254 0.99 8.45 -12.05
CA LEU A 254 0.95 6.99 -12.08
C LEU A 254 -0.34 6.52 -12.76
N PRO A 255 -0.41 5.25 -13.22
CA PRO A 255 -1.61 4.74 -13.87
C PRO A 255 -2.86 4.87 -12.98
N PRO A 256 -3.95 5.43 -13.50
CA PRO A 256 -5.19 5.59 -12.74
C PRO A 256 -5.85 4.24 -12.43
N ASN A 257 -6.60 4.20 -11.33
CA ASN A 257 -7.33 3.01 -10.88
C ASN A 257 -8.83 3.33 -10.83
N ARG A 258 -9.64 2.63 -11.63
CA ARG A 258 -11.10 2.81 -11.64
C ARG A 258 -11.74 1.76 -10.73
N ASN A 259 -12.64 2.22 -9.86
CA ASN A 259 -13.52 1.36 -9.08
C ASN A 259 -14.94 1.50 -9.63
N GLU A 260 -15.38 0.50 -10.40
CA GLU A 260 -16.69 0.49 -11.04
C GLU A 260 -17.83 0.31 -10.04
N VAL A 261 -17.59 -0.44 -8.96
CA VAL A 261 -18.59 -0.74 -7.94
C VAL A 261 -18.96 0.53 -7.16
N GLU A 262 -17.97 1.33 -6.80
CA GLU A 262 -18.18 2.59 -6.07
C GLU A 262 -18.26 3.83 -6.98
N GLY A 263 -18.08 3.67 -8.29
CA GLY A 263 -18.24 4.74 -9.27
C GLY A 263 -17.21 5.87 -9.18
N PHE A 264 -15.94 5.54 -8.87
CA PHE A 264 -14.87 6.53 -8.77
C PHE A 264 -13.62 6.16 -9.59
N ILE A 265 -12.81 7.17 -9.87
CA ILE A 265 -11.47 7.03 -10.49
C ILE A 265 -10.45 7.66 -9.56
N ASP A 266 -9.45 6.88 -9.20
CA ASP A 266 -8.29 7.29 -8.41
C ASP A 266 -7.12 7.61 -9.35
N PHE A 267 -6.53 8.78 -9.17
CA PHE A 267 -5.37 9.31 -9.88
C PHE A 267 -4.20 9.39 -8.90
N PRO A 268 -3.31 8.37 -8.89
CA PRO A 268 -2.15 8.37 -8.02
C PRO A 268 -1.04 9.28 -8.58
N PHE A 269 -0.42 10.05 -7.69
CA PHE A 269 0.73 10.90 -7.99
C PHE A 269 1.85 10.60 -7.01
N LEU A 270 3.05 10.32 -7.53
CA LEU A 270 4.26 10.27 -6.71
C LEU A 270 4.82 11.68 -6.55
N VAL A 271 4.77 12.21 -5.34
CA VAL A 271 5.30 13.53 -4.97
C VAL A 271 6.67 13.35 -4.35
N THR A 272 7.66 14.10 -4.85
CA THR A 272 8.98 14.18 -4.22
C THR A 272 9.18 15.58 -3.67
N PHE A 273 9.48 15.67 -2.38
CA PHE A 273 9.77 16.90 -1.67
C PHE A 273 11.28 17.11 -1.53
N GLN A 274 11.68 18.37 -1.55
CA GLN A 274 13.02 18.79 -1.20
C GLN A 274 13.18 18.71 0.33
N GLY A 275 14.31 18.17 0.78
CA GLY A 275 14.66 18.05 2.19
C GLY A 275 16.15 17.80 2.35
N ASP A 276 16.62 17.74 3.60
CA ASP A 276 18.04 17.66 3.98
C ASP A 276 18.72 16.30 3.67
N ALA A 277 18.18 15.56 2.71
CA ALA A 277 18.52 14.19 2.32
C ALA A 277 18.19 13.12 3.40
N PRO A 278 17.63 11.96 3.00
CA PRO A 278 17.16 11.59 1.65
C PRO A 278 15.91 12.38 1.22
N LEU A 279 15.69 12.47 -0.10
CA LEU A 279 14.48 13.06 -0.66
C LEU A 279 13.25 12.33 -0.10
N ARG A 280 12.29 13.10 0.43
CA ARG A 280 11.05 12.55 0.96
C ARG A 280 10.08 12.33 -0.20
N GLN A 281 9.66 11.09 -0.40
CA GLN A 281 8.65 10.72 -1.39
C GLN A 281 7.35 10.33 -0.71
N MET A 282 6.22 10.70 -1.30
CA MET A 282 4.89 10.32 -0.83
C MET A 282 4.01 9.99 -2.03
N LEU A 283 3.16 8.98 -1.89
CA LEU A 283 2.06 8.75 -2.82
C LEU A 283 0.86 9.64 -2.42
N LEU A 284 0.48 10.56 -3.30
CA LEU A 284 -0.71 11.41 -3.17
C LEU A 284 -1.82 10.83 -4.03
N MET A 285 -3.05 10.79 -3.52
CA MET A 285 -4.20 10.29 -4.26
C MET A 285 -5.21 11.41 -4.52
N VAL A 286 -5.62 11.56 -5.78
CA VAL A 286 -6.75 12.41 -6.17
C VAL A 286 -7.86 11.52 -6.68
N ARG A 287 -9.08 11.69 -6.16
CA ARG A 287 -10.26 10.90 -6.50
C ARG A 287 -11.29 11.75 -7.23
N THR A 288 -11.88 11.20 -8.27
CA THR A 288 -13.04 11.77 -8.97
C THR A 288 -14.23 10.83 -8.82
N ARG A 289 -15.38 11.33 -8.37
CA ARG A 289 -16.63 10.56 -8.23
C ARG A 289 -17.66 11.07 -9.23
N GLY A 290 -18.00 10.26 -10.24
CA GLY A 290 -18.91 10.68 -11.31
C GLY A 290 -18.46 11.99 -11.99
N GLN A 291 -19.34 13.00 -11.99
CA GLN A 291 -19.07 14.33 -12.55
C GLN A 291 -18.57 15.37 -11.53
N GLN A 292 -18.28 14.96 -10.29
CA GLN A 292 -17.77 15.87 -9.28
C GLN A 292 -16.34 16.31 -9.59
N GLU A 293 -15.95 17.48 -9.07
CA GLU A 293 -14.56 17.92 -9.17
C GLU A 293 -13.62 16.93 -8.45
N PRO A 294 -12.40 16.71 -8.97
CA PRO A 294 -11.43 15.84 -8.31
C PRO A 294 -11.09 16.37 -6.92
N LYS A 295 -10.92 15.49 -5.94
CA LYS A 295 -10.55 15.83 -4.56
C LYS A 295 -9.37 15.00 -4.08
N VAL A 296 -8.52 15.59 -3.24
CA VAL A 296 -7.36 14.92 -2.65
C VAL A 296 -7.81 14.06 -1.47
N LEU A 297 -7.43 12.79 -1.44
CA LEU A 297 -7.61 11.98 -0.25
C LEU A 297 -6.64 12.50 0.83
N ILE A 298 -7.17 13.14 1.87
CA ILE A 298 -6.35 13.85 2.86
C ILE A 298 -5.64 12.90 3.83
N GLN A 299 -6.24 11.75 4.10
CA GLN A 299 -5.75 10.87 5.16
C GLN A 299 -4.36 10.26 4.89
N PRO A 300 -4.01 9.79 3.67
CA PRO A 300 -2.62 9.42 3.36
C PRO A 300 -1.63 10.57 3.58
N VAL A 301 -2.04 11.83 3.37
CA VAL A 301 -1.18 12.99 3.62
C VAL A 301 -0.94 13.14 5.12
N LEU A 302 -1.97 12.99 5.96
CA LEU A 302 -1.83 13.05 7.41
C LEU A 302 -1.01 11.88 7.96
N ASP A 303 -1.25 10.67 7.47
CA ASP A 303 -0.59 9.45 7.93
C ASP A 303 0.89 9.42 7.53
N LEU A 304 1.22 9.83 6.30
CA LEU A 304 2.57 9.70 5.73
C LEU A 304 3.40 10.99 5.84
N LEU A 305 2.86 12.13 5.39
CA LEU A 305 3.59 13.41 5.43
C LEU A 305 3.45 14.11 6.79
N GLY A 306 2.29 13.98 7.43
CA GLY A 306 2.05 14.48 8.78
C GLY A 306 2.69 13.62 9.88
N GLU A 307 3.40 12.56 9.50
CA GLU A 307 4.12 11.66 10.39
C GLU A 307 3.22 11.00 11.46
N ARG A 308 1.89 10.99 11.29
CA ARG A 308 0.97 10.36 12.26
C ARG A 308 1.23 8.87 12.42
N LEU A 309 1.52 8.16 11.31
CA LEU A 309 1.91 6.75 11.37
C LEU A 309 3.27 6.57 12.05
N ALA A 310 4.24 7.44 11.74
CA ALA A 310 5.57 7.38 12.35
C ALA A 310 5.51 7.63 13.87
N ALA A 311 4.72 8.63 14.30
CA ALA A 311 4.50 8.94 15.70
C ALA A 311 3.80 7.78 16.43
N PHE A 312 2.78 7.17 15.82
CA PHE A 312 2.14 5.97 16.38
C PHE A 312 3.10 4.79 16.50
N ALA A 313 4.01 4.62 15.53
CA ALA A 313 4.98 3.55 15.48
C ALA A 313 6.23 3.77 16.35
N ALA A 314 6.44 4.98 16.87
CA ALA A 314 7.63 5.32 17.65
C ALA A 314 7.56 4.79 19.09
N GLU A 315 6.37 4.79 19.70
CA GLU A 315 6.21 4.47 21.11
C GLU A 315 5.03 3.52 21.35
N PRO A 316 5.25 2.41 22.10
CA PRO A 316 4.18 1.53 22.56
C PRO A 316 3.08 2.28 23.28
N GLN A 317 1.83 1.96 22.94
CA GLN A 317 0.66 2.53 23.57
C GLN A 317 0.10 1.54 24.60
N GLU A 318 -0.26 2.01 25.81
CA GLU A 318 -0.73 1.13 26.89
C GLU A 318 -2.07 0.45 26.58
N THR A 319 -2.95 1.11 25.83
CA THR A 319 -4.29 0.59 25.49
C THR A 319 -4.62 0.81 24.02
N PRO A 320 -3.97 0.09 23.09
CA PRO A 320 -4.16 0.35 21.68
C PRO A 320 -5.42 -0.37 21.23
N MET A 321 -6.54 0.36 21.11
CA MET A 321 -7.54 -0.06 20.13
C MET A 321 -6.87 -0.03 18.74
N PRO A 322 -7.12 -1.01 17.86
CA PRO A 322 -6.58 -0.97 16.51
C PRO A 322 -6.92 0.35 15.80
N GLN A 323 -5.90 1.02 15.26
CA GLN A 323 -6.04 2.27 14.52
C GLN A 323 -5.81 2.03 13.03
N ALA A 324 -6.59 2.72 12.19
CA ALA A 324 -6.46 2.63 10.74
C ALA A 324 -5.44 3.66 10.23
N PHE A 325 -4.52 3.19 9.40
CA PHE A 325 -3.53 4.00 8.70
C PHE A 325 -3.53 3.69 7.21
N ARG A 326 -3.19 4.68 6.39
CA ARG A 326 -3.03 4.53 4.94
C ARG A 326 -1.55 4.62 4.60
N ALA A 327 -1.01 3.53 4.08
CA ALA A 327 0.40 3.44 3.72
C ALA A 327 0.60 2.60 2.45
N VAL A 328 1.83 2.60 1.93
CA VAL A 328 2.26 1.57 0.97
C VAL A 328 2.85 0.42 1.77
N ILE A 329 2.30 -0.78 1.63
CA ILE A 329 2.76 -1.98 2.34
C ILE A 329 3.52 -2.93 1.42
N GLU A 330 4.55 -3.58 1.96
CA GLU A 330 5.30 -4.66 1.30
C GLU A 330 5.30 -5.90 2.21
N PRO A 331 4.47 -6.93 1.91
CA PRO A 331 4.47 -8.16 2.69
C PRO A 331 5.73 -8.97 2.41
N MET A 332 6.37 -9.46 3.47
CA MET A 332 7.61 -10.23 3.46
C MET A 332 7.38 -11.54 4.25
N PRO A 333 7.78 -12.71 3.71
CA PRO A 333 7.36 -14.01 4.24
C PRO A 333 8.05 -14.42 5.56
N ARG A 334 9.00 -13.62 6.07
CA ARG A 334 9.78 -13.95 7.26
C ARG A 334 9.98 -12.73 8.14
N VAL A 335 10.13 -12.98 9.43
CA VAL A 335 10.58 -11.99 10.42
C VAL A 335 12.09 -12.13 10.60
N PHE A 336 12.81 -11.03 10.45
CA PHE A 336 14.28 -10.99 10.61
C PHE A 336 14.74 -10.20 11.84
N GLU A 337 13.80 -9.59 12.55
CA GLU A 337 14.09 -8.73 13.70
C GLU A 337 14.23 -9.53 14.98
N LYS A 338 15.28 -9.21 15.74
CA LYS A 338 15.50 -9.78 17.06
C LYS A 338 14.54 -9.09 18.04
N GLY A 339 13.92 -9.87 18.92
CA GLY A 339 12.99 -9.36 19.93
C GLY A 339 11.52 -9.48 19.55
N VAL A 340 11.19 -9.97 18.35
CA VAL A 340 9.79 -10.31 18.01
C VAL A 340 9.50 -11.73 18.52
N PRO A 341 8.58 -11.92 19.47
CA PRO A 341 8.26 -13.24 20.00
C PRO A 341 7.56 -14.12 18.96
N ASN A 342 7.89 -15.41 18.97
CA ASN A 342 7.37 -16.42 18.03
C ASN A 342 7.54 -15.96 16.57
N SER A 343 8.75 -15.52 16.20
CA SER A 343 9.06 -14.98 14.87
C SER A 343 8.80 -15.97 13.74
N ASP A 344 8.89 -17.28 14.01
CA ASP A 344 8.66 -18.35 13.05
C ASP A 344 7.17 -18.49 12.66
N ASP A 345 6.26 -18.03 13.53
CA ASP A 345 4.80 -18.05 13.32
C ASP A 345 4.27 -16.72 12.78
N LYS A 346 5.16 -15.86 12.29
CA LYS A 346 4.83 -14.51 11.84
C LYS A 346 5.48 -14.18 10.49
N PHE A 347 4.88 -13.20 9.82
CA PHE A 347 5.45 -12.56 8.64
C PHE A 347 5.43 -11.04 8.81
N THR A 348 6.18 -10.33 7.97
CA THR A 348 6.44 -8.88 8.16
C THR A 348 5.73 -8.07 7.09
N PHE A 349 5.14 -6.94 7.47
CA PHE A 349 4.77 -5.85 6.57
C PHE A 349 5.76 -4.70 6.76
N LYS A 350 6.45 -4.31 5.68
CA LYS A 350 7.13 -3.00 5.67
C LYS A 350 6.11 -1.93 5.34
N LEU A 351 6.10 -0.86 6.15
CA LEU A 351 5.24 0.29 5.95
C LEU A 351 6.07 1.40 5.31
N LEU A 352 5.71 1.82 4.11
CA LEU A 352 6.47 2.73 3.26
C LEU A 352 5.64 3.98 2.93
N THR A 353 6.31 5.10 2.67
CA THR A 353 5.65 6.34 2.23
C THR A 353 5.20 6.30 0.76
N ALA A 354 5.87 5.49 -0.07
CA ALA A 354 5.62 5.35 -1.51
C ALA A 354 6.29 4.08 -2.05
N ASP A 355 6.03 3.73 -3.31
CA ASP A 355 6.84 2.71 -4.00
C ASP A 355 8.26 3.23 -4.24
N GLY A 356 9.22 2.68 -3.48
CA GLY A 356 10.62 3.14 -3.44
C GLY A 356 10.87 4.21 -2.38
N GLY A 357 9.85 4.57 -1.59
CA GLY A 357 9.95 5.51 -0.49
C GLY A 357 10.68 4.94 0.73
N ALA A 358 10.89 5.79 1.73
CA ALA A 358 11.50 5.40 2.99
C ALA A 358 10.58 4.45 3.77
N GLU A 359 11.20 3.52 4.50
CA GLU A 359 10.51 2.66 5.45
C GLU A 359 10.21 3.46 6.73
N ILE A 360 8.94 3.53 7.08
CA ILE A 360 8.44 4.23 8.27
C ILE A 360 8.53 3.29 9.48
N ALA A 361 8.04 2.06 9.32
CA ALA A 361 7.97 1.07 10.39
C ALA A 361 7.82 -0.35 9.82
N ARG A 362 7.98 -1.34 10.70
CA ARG A 362 7.64 -2.74 10.44
C ARG A 362 6.48 -3.14 11.33
N ALA A 363 5.57 -3.93 10.80
CA ALA A 363 4.50 -4.53 11.58
C ALA A 363 4.39 -6.02 11.24
N TYR A 364 3.85 -6.81 12.16
CA TYR A 364 3.84 -8.26 12.05
C TYR A 364 2.42 -8.80 11.99
N CYS A 365 2.26 -9.93 11.33
CA CYS A 365 1.01 -10.65 11.25
C CYS A 365 1.27 -12.16 11.39
N SER A 366 0.31 -12.92 11.90
CA SER A 366 0.45 -14.36 12.07
C SER A 366 0.34 -15.08 10.74
N VAL A 367 1.12 -16.14 10.56
CA VAL A 367 1.02 -17.05 9.41
C VAL A 367 -0.32 -17.81 9.36
N HIS A 368 -1.09 -17.80 10.45
CA HIS A 368 -2.43 -18.40 10.56
C HIS A 368 -3.56 -17.38 10.34
N SER A 369 -3.23 -16.15 9.97
CA SER A 369 -4.24 -15.14 9.67
C SER A 369 -4.85 -15.35 8.28
N LYS A 370 -6.06 -14.83 8.06
CA LYS A 370 -6.69 -14.74 6.73
C LYS A 370 -5.79 -14.02 5.72
N LEU A 371 -5.02 -13.03 6.18
CA LEU A 371 -4.05 -12.32 5.34
C LEU A 371 -2.95 -13.23 4.81
N SER A 372 -2.49 -14.17 5.63
CA SER A 372 -1.53 -15.20 5.20
C SER A 372 -2.14 -16.14 4.18
N GLU A 373 -3.40 -16.55 4.37
CA GLU A 373 -4.14 -17.37 3.39
C GLU A 373 -4.22 -16.65 2.03
N GLU A 374 -4.64 -15.39 1.99
CA GLU A 374 -4.67 -14.57 0.77
C GLU A 374 -3.28 -14.43 0.10
N LEU A 375 -2.21 -14.35 0.90
CA LEU A 375 -0.82 -14.30 0.42
C LEU A 375 -0.24 -15.67 0.04
N SER A 376 -0.89 -16.77 0.40
CA SER A 376 -0.41 -18.14 0.13
C SER A 376 -1.21 -18.82 -0.98
N ASP A 377 -2.42 -18.33 -1.28
CA ASP A 377 -3.30 -18.91 -2.29
C ASP A 377 -2.77 -18.68 -3.72
N GLU A 378 -1.81 -19.53 -4.10
CA GLU A 378 -1.17 -19.56 -5.40
C GLU A 378 -2.09 -20.22 -6.45
N GLU A 379 -3.02 -21.06 -6.01
CA GLU A 379 -3.98 -21.76 -6.88
C GLU A 379 -5.06 -20.83 -7.42
N LEU A 380 -5.60 -19.91 -6.59
CA LEU A 380 -6.48 -18.84 -7.09
C LEU A 380 -5.77 -17.96 -8.14
N ARG A 381 -4.46 -17.73 -7.98
CA ARG A 381 -3.66 -16.93 -8.93
C ARG A 381 -3.49 -17.61 -10.28
N ALA A 382 -3.44 -18.95 -10.30
CA ALA A 382 -3.27 -19.72 -11.52
C ALA A 382 -4.59 -19.81 -12.32
N ARG A 383 -5.75 -19.78 -11.65
CA ARG A 383 -7.06 -20.00 -12.29
C ARG A 383 -7.69 -18.74 -12.88
N ASP A 384 -7.59 -17.59 -12.22
CA ASP A 384 -8.45 -16.45 -12.57
C ASP A 384 -7.90 -15.45 -13.60
N ALA A 385 -6.68 -15.64 -14.12
CA ALA A 385 -6.02 -14.73 -15.08
C ALA A 385 -5.91 -13.24 -14.66
N VAL A 386 -6.54 -12.83 -13.55
CA VAL A 386 -6.43 -11.52 -12.94
C VAL A 386 -5.28 -11.58 -11.94
N PRO A 387 -4.14 -10.92 -12.22
CA PRO A 387 -2.99 -10.96 -11.34
C PRO A 387 -3.37 -10.34 -9.99
N SER A 388 -3.50 -11.16 -8.95
CA SER A 388 -3.73 -10.68 -7.58
C SER A 388 -2.74 -9.55 -7.28
N ARG A 389 -3.29 -8.41 -6.85
CA ARG A 389 -2.47 -7.24 -6.48
C ARG A 389 -1.66 -7.51 -5.21
N PHE A 390 -2.07 -8.49 -4.41
CA PHE A 390 -1.46 -8.80 -3.12
C PHE A 390 -0.60 -10.07 -3.21
N ARG A 391 0.73 -9.88 -3.12
CA ARG A 391 1.72 -10.97 -3.17
C ARG A 391 3.00 -10.57 -2.43
N TRP A 392 3.76 -11.55 -1.99
CA TRP A 392 5.06 -11.35 -1.34
C TRP A 392 5.99 -10.44 -2.15
N GLY A 393 6.61 -9.47 -1.48
CA GLY A 393 7.52 -8.49 -2.05
C GLY A 393 6.88 -7.42 -2.95
N ARG A 394 5.56 -7.49 -3.20
CA ARG A 394 4.87 -6.47 -3.99
C ARG A 394 4.38 -5.35 -3.10
N ARG A 395 4.72 -4.13 -3.48
CA ARG A 395 4.25 -2.91 -2.84
C ARG A 395 2.86 -2.55 -3.33
N ILE A 396 1.96 -2.28 -2.38
CA ILE A 396 0.60 -1.83 -2.68
C ILE A 396 0.16 -0.73 -1.71
N PRO A 397 -0.58 0.28 -2.17
CA PRO A 397 -1.31 1.16 -1.24
C PRO A 397 -2.41 0.37 -0.54
N ALA A 398 -2.51 0.48 0.78
CA ALA A 398 -3.52 -0.22 1.57
C ALA A 398 -3.97 0.64 2.77
N THR A 399 -5.20 0.39 3.23
CA THR A 399 -5.67 0.82 4.54
C THR A 399 -5.47 -0.33 5.53
N ILE A 400 -4.57 -0.13 6.48
CA ILE A 400 -4.13 -1.16 7.43
C ILE A 400 -4.64 -0.84 8.83
N LEU A 401 -5.06 -1.86 9.58
CA LEU A 401 -5.25 -1.72 11.02
C LEU A 401 -3.94 -2.05 11.72
N LEU A 402 -3.49 -1.17 12.61
CA LEU A 402 -2.31 -1.35 13.43
C LEU A 402 -2.64 -1.28 14.90
N GLN A 403 -1.97 -2.11 15.68
CA GLN A 403 -2.10 -2.18 17.14
C GLN A 403 -0.75 -2.49 17.74
N TRP A 404 -0.40 -1.91 18.89
CA TRP A 404 0.74 -2.40 19.65
C TRP A 404 0.36 -3.69 20.40
N ASN A 405 1.10 -4.77 20.18
CA ASN A 405 0.96 -5.99 20.97
C ASN A 405 1.92 -5.91 22.16
N ASN A 406 1.34 -5.70 23.34
CA ASN A 406 2.04 -5.70 24.63
C ASN A 406 1.79 -6.99 25.43
N THR A 407 1.10 -7.98 24.83
CA THR A 407 0.64 -9.20 25.52
C THR A 407 1.56 -10.39 25.32
N ASP A 408 2.14 -10.54 24.11
CA ASP A 408 2.99 -11.68 23.78
C ASP A 408 4.33 -11.60 24.53
N ASP A 409 4.93 -10.41 24.57
CA ASP A 409 6.14 -10.10 25.34
C ASP A 409 6.08 -8.62 25.82
N PRO A 410 5.73 -8.37 27.10
CA PRO A 410 5.65 -7.01 27.64
C PRO A 410 6.98 -6.24 27.64
N GLU A 411 8.13 -6.93 27.62
CA GLU A 411 9.45 -6.29 27.59
C GLU A 411 9.84 -5.84 26.16
N HIS A 412 9.26 -6.48 25.15
CA HIS A 412 9.52 -6.21 23.73
C HIS A 412 8.21 -6.02 22.94
N PRO A 413 7.45 -4.96 23.22
CA PRO A 413 6.23 -4.67 22.47
C PRO A 413 6.55 -4.44 20.99
N TYR A 414 5.62 -4.83 20.13
CA TYR A 414 5.79 -4.70 18.68
C TYR A 414 4.49 -4.29 17.98
N LEU A 415 4.62 -3.75 16.77
CA LEU A 415 3.48 -3.41 15.94
C LEU A 415 2.87 -4.65 15.30
N TRP A 416 1.57 -4.82 15.53
CA TRP A 416 0.76 -5.93 15.05
C TRP A 416 -0.26 -5.44 14.01
N VAL A 417 -0.45 -6.23 12.96
CA VAL A 417 -1.47 -6.03 11.93
C VAL A 417 -2.59 -7.03 12.17
N PRO A 418 -3.64 -6.69 12.93
CA PRO A 418 -4.79 -7.57 13.13
C PRO A 418 -5.58 -7.80 11.84
N ASP A 419 -5.62 -6.81 10.94
CA ASP A 419 -6.43 -6.88 9.72
C ASP A 419 -5.98 -5.87 8.64
N LEU A 420 -6.33 -6.13 7.39
CA LEU A 420 -6.28 -5.17 6.29
C LEU A 420 -7.71 -4.75 5.93
N LYS A 421 -8.03 -3.47 6.07
CA LYS A 421 -9.37 -2.97 5.70
C LYS A 421 -9.60 -2.99 4.19
N SER A 422 -8.58 -2.60 3.44
CA SER A 422 -8.65 -2.50 1.98
C SER A 422 -7.26 -2.57 1.35
N LEU A 423 -7.16 -3.18 0.17
CA LEU A 423 -5.95 -3.24 -0.68
C LEU A 423 -5.85 -2.05 -1.66
N ASP A 424 -6.61 -1.01 -1.35
CA ASP A 424 -6.56 0.32 -1.91
C ASP A 424 -6.72 1.33 -0.75
N TRP A 425 -6.67 2.63 -1.03
CA TRP A 425 -6.94 3.66 -0.02
C TRP A 425 -8.42 4.05 0.05
N SER A 426 -9.34 3.16 -0.35
CA SER A 426 -10.77 3.39 -0.13
C SER A 426 -11.06 3.42 1.39
N PRO A 427 -11.89 4.36 1.87
CA PRO A 427 -12.19 4.54 3.30
C PRO A 427 -13.01 3.40 3.91
#